data_AF-A0A128A4H9-F1
#
_entry.id   AF-A0A128A4H9-F1
#
_cell.length_a   1.000
_cell.length_b   1.000
_cell.length_c   1.000
_cell.angle_alpha   90.00
_cell.angle_beta   90.00
_cell.angle_gamma   90.00
#
_symmetry.space_group_name_H-M   'P 1'
#
loop_
_entity.id
_entity.type
_entity.pdbx_description
1 polymer ?
#
loop_
_entity_poly.entity_id
_entity_poly.type
_entity_poly.pdbx_seq_one_letter_code
_entity_poly.pdbx_strand_id
1 'polypeptide(L)'
;MILDIMSRATREPPFVPDELDLMILEYMAKDASVQFKQLAESLNADQRTIAKRVGKMKQSGVLQNKIQINWSRIGLGIAAYVGAETSLGEKDLGKLHEFIRKEPRVIEAYSTIGSQEYFIKVIESDLQRLREEVLMQLEPITSKLTSSIISSQVKQEDDVSLLRFLRQRWFAHKKSKNRT
;
A
#
# COMPACT_ATOMS: atom_id res chain seq x y z
N MET A 1 12.80 -11.19 -11.85
CA MET A 1 11.45 -10.99 -11.31
C MET A 1 11.35 -9.84 -10.32
N ILE A 2 12.26 -9.70 -9.34
CA ILE A 2 12.40 -8.46 -8.53
C ILE A 2 12.69 -7.23 -9.44
N LEU A 3 13.47 -7.45 -10.50
CA LEU A 3 13.74 -6.45 -11.53
C LEU A 3 12.48 -5.94 -12.25
N ASP A 4 11.37 -6.70 -12.34
CA ASP A 4 10.18 -6.24 -13.08
C ASP A 4 9.27 -5.32 -12.23
N ILE A 5 9.18 -5.55 -10.90
CA ILE A 5 8.43 -4.64 -10.00
C ILE A 5 9.17 -3.30 -9.85
N MET A 6 10.50 -3.31 -9.82
CA MET A 6 11.28 -2.07 -9.90
C MET A 6 11.29 -1.45 -11.31
N SER A 7 11.22 -2.26 -12.37
CA SER A 7 11.23 -1.78 -13.76
C SER A 7 9.91 -1.16 -14.22
N ARG A 8 8.76 -1.56 -13.66
CA ARG A 8 7.47 -0.94 -14.02
C ARG A 8 7.27 0.45 -13.41
N ALA A 9 8.07 0.80 -12.41
CA ALA A 9 7.96 2.08 -11.70
C ALA A 9 8.53 3.30 -12.45
N THR A 10 9.28 3.17 -13.55
CA THR A 10 9.87 4.36 -14.21
C THR A 10 10.12 4.19 -15.71
N ARG A 11 9.06 4.34 -16.53
CA ARG A 11 9.23 4.91 -17.90
C ARG A 11 8.99 6.41 -17.94
N GLU A 12 8.33 6.96 -16.94
CA GLU A 12 8.15 8.41 -16.75
C GLU A 12 9.08 8.91 -15.63
N PRO A 13 9.63 10.14 -15.74
CA PRO A 13 10.40 10.73 -14.66
C PRO A 13 9.53 10.81 -13.39
N PRO A 14 10.09 10.56 -12.20
CA PRO A 14 9.32 10.55 -10.97
C PRO A 14 8.67 11.92 -10.74
N PHE A 15 7.40 11.91 -10.32
CA PHE A 15 6.74 13.14 -9.88
C PHE A 15 7.53 13.74 -8.71
N VAL A 16 7.99 14.97 -8.87
CA VAL A 16 8.69 15.72 -7.82
C VAL A 16 7.68 16.63 -7.13
N PRO A 17 7.15 16.27 -5.94
CA PRO A 17 6.20 17.11 -5.23
C PRO A 17 6.88 18.38 -4.72
N ASP A 18 6.16 19.50 -4.74
CA ASP A 18 6.51 20.66 -3.93
C ASP A 18 5.77 20.66 -2.58
N GLU A 19 6.02 21.69 -1.77
CA GLU A 19 5.42 21.79 -0.43
C GLU A 19 3.88 21.86 -0.48
N LEU A 20 3.31 22.50 -1.50
CA LEU A 20 1.86 22.58 -1.68
C LEU A 20 1.29 21.23 -2.07
N ASP A 21 1.96 20.47 -2.93
CA ASP A 21 1.55 19.11 -3.30
C ASP A 21 1.47 18.21 -2.06
N LEU A 22 2.48 18.25 -1.17
CA LEU A 22 2.45 17.49 0.08
C LEU A 22 1.34 17.93 1.03
N MET A 23 1.09 19.24 1.15
CA MET A 23 -0.03 19.73 1.97
C MET A 23 -1.38 19.27 1.41
N ILE A 24 -1.58 19.30 0.09
CA ILE A 24 -2.81 18.76 -0.53
C ILE A 24 -2.98 17.28 -0.16
N LEU A 25 -1.92 16.47 -0.29
CA LEU A 25 -1.94 15.06 0.08
C LEU A 25 -2.24 14.86 1.57
N GLU A 26 -1.69 15.69 2.46
CA GLU A 26 -1.98 15.61 3.91
C GLU A 26 -3.47 15.79 4.21
N TYR A 27 -4.13 16.76 3.58
CA TYR A 27 -5.56 16.99 3.77
C TYR A 27 -6.40 15.85 3.17
N MET A 28 -6.07 15.41 1.95
CA MET A 28 -6.83 14.35 1.27
C MET A 28 -6.62 12.97 1.91
N ALA A 29 -5.46 12.69 2.50
CA ALA A 29 -5.21 11.46 3.24
C ALA A 29 -6.02 11.39 4.54
N LYS A 30 -6.34 12.55 5.13
CA LYS A 30 -7.24 12.64 6.29
C LYS A 30 -8.70 12.49 5.87
N ASP A 31 -9.10 13.12 4.77
CA ASP A 31 -10.45 13.06 4.22
C ASP A 31 -10.42 13.18 2.69
N ALA A 32 -10.60 12.05 2.01
CA ALA A 32 -10.57 12.00 0.56
C ALA A 32 -11.78 12.69 -0.12
N SER A 33 -12.82 13.01 0.65
CA SER A 33 -14.04 13.69 0.17
C SER A 33 -13.96 15.22 0.21
N VAL A 34 -12.87 15.76 0.77
CA VAL A 34 -12.66 17.21 0.92
C VAL A 34 -12.81 17.96 -0.40
N GLN A 35 -13.56 19.06 -0.38
CA GLN A 35 -13.80 19.84 -1.58
C GLN A 35 -12.57 20.70 -1.92
N PHE A 36 -12.29 20.87 -3.22
CA PHE A 36 -11.17 21.71 -3.66
C PHE A 36 -11.28 23.17 -3.19
N LYS A 37 -12.49 23.67 -2.99
CA LYS A 37 -12.73 24.99 -2.39
C LYS A 37 -12.22 25.06 -0.96
N GLN A 38 -12.51 24.05 -0.13
CA GLN A 38 -12.05 23.98 1.25
C GLN A 38 -10.52 23.85 1.34
N LEU A 39 -9.93 23.06 0.44
CA LEU A 39 -8.47 22.97 0.31
C LEU A 39 -7.84 24.32 -0.07
N ALA A 40 -8.43 25.01 -1.05
CA ALA A 40 -7.97 26.32 -1.51
C ALA A 40 -7.94 27.35 -0.37
N GLU A 41 -9.04 27.44 0.38
CA GLU A 41 -9.15 28.31 1.56
C GLU A 41 -8.12 27.92 2.65
N SER A 42 -7.99 26.63 2.95
CA SER A 42 -7.10 26.13 4.02
C SER A 42 -5.61 26.25 3.68
N LEU A 43 -5.25 26.23 2.39
CA LEU A 43 -3.88 26.26 1.91
C LEU A 43 -3.46 27.60 1.32
N ASN A 44 -4.32 28.63 1.42
CA ASN A 44 -4.11 29.96 0.86
C ASN A 44 -3.69 29.90 -0.63
N ALA A 45 -4.45 29.15 -1.43
CA ALA A 45 -4.22 28.92 -2.85
C ALA A 45 -5.53 28.97 -3.63
N ASP A 46 -5.47 29.19 -4.95
CA ASP A 46 -6.70 29.23 -5.77
C ASP A 46 -7.26 27.82 -6.01
N GLN A 47 -8.58 27.69 -6.04
CA GLN A 47 -9.25 26.42 -6.34
C GLN A 47 -8.79 25.82 -7.68
N ARG A 48 -8.54 26.66 -8.70
CA ARG A 48 -8.00 26.21 -10.00
C ARG A 48 -6.59 25.65 -9.87
N THR A 49 -5.76 26.23 -8.99
CA THR A 49 -4.41 25.76 -8.69
C THR A 49 -4.47 24.40 -8.01
N ILE A 50 -5.32 24.22 -6.99
CA ILE A 50 -5.56 22.93 -6.33
C ILE A 50 -6.02 21.86 -7.34
N ALA A 51 -7.03 22.18 -8.15
CA ALA A 51 -7.58 21.24 -9.14
C ALA A 51 -6.51 20.78 -10.15
N LYS A 52 -5.67 21.70 -10.64
CA LYS A 52 -4.57 21.38 -11.55
C LYS A 52 -3.52 20.46 -10.89
N ARG A 53 -3.19 20.71 -9.63
CA ARG A 53 -2.21 19.94 -8.85
C ARG A 53 -2.70 18.51 -8.59
N VAL A 54 -3.94 18.38 -8.11
CA VAL A 54 -4.59 17.08 -7.90
C VAL A 54 -4.69 16.31 -9.22
N GLY A 55 -5.08 16.98 -10.32
CA GLY A 55 -5.14 16.38 -11.65
C GLY A 55 -3.79 15.83 -12.10
N LYS A 56 -2.70 16.59 -11.90
CA LYS A 56 -1.33 16.13 -12.20
C LYS A 56 -0.92 14.93 -11.35
N MET A 57 -1.14 14.96 -10.03
CA MET A 57 -0.81 13.83 -9.15
C MET A 57 -1.59 12.55 -9.49
N LYS A 58 -2.85 12.69 -9.94
CA LYS A 58 -3.64 11.56 -10.44
C LYS A 58 -3.07 11.00 -11.75
N GLN A 59 -2.75 11.89 -12.71
CA GLN A 59 -2.17 11.50 -13.99
C GLN A 59 -0.82 10.81 -13.83
N SER A 60 0.00 11.26 -12.89
CA SER A 60 1.30 10.65 -12.59
C SER A 60 1.23 9.42 -11.68
N GLY A 61 0.03 8.96 -11.30
CA GLY A 61 -0.16 7.78 -10.45
C GLY A 61 0.23 7.96 -8.97
N VAL A 62 0.62 9.18 -8.55
CA VAL A 62 0.92 9.52 -7.15
C VAL A 62 -0.33 9.43 -6.30
N LEU A 63 -1.46 9.93 -6.81
CA LEU A 63 -2.76 9.84 -6.15
C LEU A 63 -3.57 8.73 -6.81
N GLN A 64 -3.79 7.66 -6.05
CA GLN A 64 -4.65 6.54 -6.45
C GLN A 64 -5.93 6.57 -5.61
N ASN A 65 -7.09 6.39 -6.24
CA ASN A 65 -8.36 6.34 -5.54
C ASN A 65 -8.62 4.91 -5.06
N LYS A 66 -8.53 4.66 -3.75
CA LYS A 66 -8.93 3.39 -3.14
C LYS A 66 -9.85 3.66 -1.95
N ILE A 67 -10.85 2.81 -1.77
CA ILE A 67 -11.67 2.81 -0.56
C ILE A 67 -11.02 1.91 0.50
N GLN A 68 -11.03 2.37 1.75
CA GLN A 68 -10.62 1.53 2.87
C GLN A 68 -11.83 0.73 3.36
N ILE A 69 -11.69 -0.59 3.41
CA ILE A 69 -12.75 -1.50 3.86
C ILE A 69 -12.34 -2.08 5.21
N ASN A 70 -13.23 -1.98 6.20
CA ASN A 70 -13.06 -2.70 7.45
C ASN A 70 -13.64 -4.12 7.31
N TRP A 71 -12.81 -5.05 6.85
CA TRP A 71 -13.20 -6.44 6.58
C TRP A 71 -13.81 -7.15 7.79
N SER A 72 -13.31 -6.86 9.01
CA SER A 72 -13.86 -7.45 10.24
C SER A 72 -15.30 -7.04 10.52
N ARG A 73 -15.72 -5.85 10.08
CA ARG A 73 -17.09 -5.35 10.24
C ARG A 73 -18.10 -6.02 9.31
N ILE A 74 -17.62 -6.76 8.30
CA ILE A 74 -18.47 -7.48 7.33
C ILE A 74 -18.25 -8.99 7.39
N GLY A 75 -17.69 -9.50 8.49
CA GLY A 75 -17.61 -10.94 8.77
C GLY A 75 -16.27 -11.61 8.44
N LEU A 76 -15.26 -10.87 7.98
CA LEU A 76 -13.91 -11.38 7.75
C LEU A 76 -12.99 -10.96 8.91
N GLY A 77 -13.09 -11.70 10.01
CA GLY A 77 -12.47 -11.38 11.30
C GLY A 77 -11.01 -11.82 11.46
N ILE A 78 -10.53 -12.72 10.59
CA ILE A 78 -9.16 -13.25 10.66
C ILE A 78 -8.34 -12.65 9.51
N ALA A 79 -7.15 -12.18 9.86
CA ALA A 79 -6.12 -11.82 8.90
C ALA A 79 -4.81 -12.52 9.29
N ALA A 80 -4.08 -13.02 8.31
CA ALA A 80 -2.80 -13.70 8.53
C ALA A 80 -1.77 -13.28 7.49
N TYR A 81 -0.51 -13.20 7.93
CA TYR A 81 0.64 -13.19 7.04
C TYR A 81 1.17 -14.61 6.88
N VAL A 82 1.31 -15.05 5.64
CA VAL A 82 1.80 -16.36 5.26
C VAL A 82 3.14 -16.18 4.57
N GLY A 83 4.18 -16.79 5.13
CA GLY A 83 5.50 -16.87 4.53
C GLY A 83 5.66 -18.19 3.79
N ALA A 84 6.18 -18.16 2.56
CA ALA A 84 6.43 -19.36 1.79
C ALA A 84 7.73 -19.25 0.98
N GLU A 85 8.36 -20.41 0.76
CA GLU A 85 9.41 -20.61 -0.24
C GLU A 85 8.87 -21.51 -1.36
N THR A 86 9.56 -21.54 -2.51
CA THR A 86 9.27 -22.51 -3.57
C THR A 86 10.36 -23.58 -3.60
N SER A 87 9.98 -24.85 -3.75
CA SER A 87 10.94 -25.91 -4.06
C SER A 87 11.60 -25.61 -5.41
N LEU A 88 12.87 -25.96 -5.60
CA LEU A 88 13.65 -25.69 -6.82
C LEU A 88 12.96 -26.27 -8.08
N GLY A 89 12.09 -25.49 -8.72
CA GLY A 89 11.40 -25.89 -9.95
C GLY A 89 10.37 -24.86 -10.45
N GLU A 90 10.42 -24.53 -11.74
CA GLU A 90 9.52 -23.56 -12.38
C GLU A 90 8.03 -23.93 -12.29
N LYS A 91 7.73 -25.23 -12.20
CA LYS A 91 6.35 -25.75 -12.13
C LYS A 91 5.63 -25.31 -10.85
N ASP A 92 6.28 -25.41 -9.68
CA ASP A 92 5.63 -25.07 -8.41
C ASP A 92 5.53 -23.56 -8.22
N LEU A 93 6.51 -22.82 -8.75
CA LEU A 93 6.43 -21.36 -8.88
C LEU A 93 5.22 -20.91 -9.70
N GLY A 94 4.99 -21.54 -10.86
CA GLY A 94 3.83 -21.25 -11.72
C GLY A 94 2.51 -21.49 -10.99
N LYS A 95 2.37 -22.63 -10.29
CA LYS A 95 1.18 -22.96 -9.50
C LYS A 95 0.95 -21.98 -8.35
N LEU A 96 2.01 -21.59 -7.63
CA LEU A 96 1.90 -20.61 -6.55
C LEU A 96 1.38 -19.28 -7.05
N HIS A 97 1.94 -18.77 -8.16
CA HIS A 97 1.48 -17.51 -8.76
C HIS A 97 0.06 -17.61 -9.29
N GLU A 98 -0.33 -18.75 -9.84
CA GLU A 98 -1.71 -19.00 -10.27
C GLU A 98 -2.67 -19.00 -9.09
N PHE A 99 -2.35 -19.71 -8.01
CA PHE A 99 -3.13 -19.73 -6.77
C PHE A 99 -3.32 -18.32 -6.22
N ILE A 100 -2.22 -17.57 -6.03
CA ILE A 100 -2.24 -16.19 -5.53
C ILE A 100 -3.13 -15.28 -6.37
N ARG A 101 -3.10 -15.42 -7.70
CA ARG A 101 -3.92 -14.58 -8.60
C ARG A 101 -5.41 -14.95 -8.58
N LYS A 102 -5.74 -16.22 -8.33
CA LYS A 102 -7.11 -16.74 -8.40
C LYS A 102 -7.83 -16.72 -7.06
N GLU A 103 -7.09 -16.78 -5.95
CA GLU A 103 -7.64 -16.84 -4.61
C GLU A 103 -8.06 -15.43 -4.13
N PRO A 104 -9.36 -15.08 -4.11
CA PRO A 104 -9.81 -13.74 -3.73
C PRO A 104 -9.48 -13.36 -2.27
N ARG A 105 -9.24 -14.35 -1.40
CA ARG A 105 -8.86 -14.12 0.01
C ARG A 105 -7.40 -13.69 0.16
N VAL A 106 -6.57 -13.93 -0.85
CA VAL A 106 -5.21 -13.39 -0.94
C VAL A 106 -5.31 -11.94 -1.42
N ILE A 107 -5.27 -10.99 -0.49
CA ILE A 107 -5.47 -9.57 -0.79
C ILE A 107 -4.19 -8.83 -1.17
N GLU A 108 -3.02 -9.33 -0.72
CA GLU A 108 -1.70 -8.82 -1.06
C GLU A 108 -0.70 -9.98 -1.09
N ALA A 109 0.26 -9.95 -2.01
CA ALA A 109 1.36 -10.91 -2.05
C ALA A 109 2.61 -10.28 -2.64
N TYR A 110 3.77 -10.59 -2.04
CA TYR A 110 5.06 -10.00 -2.39
C TYR A 110 6.10 -11.10 -2.54
N SER A 111 6.97 -10.97 -3.55
CA SER A 111 8.25 -11.66 -3.54
C SER A 111 9.25 -10.82 -2.77
N THR A 112 9.93 -11.42 -1.79
CA THR A 112 10.76 -10.72 -0.81
C THR A 112 12.20 -11.19 -0.84
N ILE A 113 13.11 -10.30 -0.46
CA ILE A 113 14.48 -10.66 -0.11
C ILE A 113 14.51 -10.81 1.42
N GLY A 114 14.71 -12.02 1.92
CA GLY A 114 14.67 -12.31 3.35
C GLY A 114 14.59 -13.80 3.65
N SER A 115 14.07 -14.13 4.84
CA SER A 115 13.93 -15.51 5.31
C SER A 115 12.86 -16.32 4.59
N GLN A 116 11.94 -15.66 3.88
CA GLN A 116 10.89 -16.26 3.08
C GLN A 116 10.94 -15.60 1.70
N GLU A 117 10.75 -16.37 0.63
CA GLU A 117 10.74 -15.86 -0.74
C GLU A 117 9.45 -15.11 -1.05
N TYR A 118 8.36 -15.49 -0.39
CA TYR A 118 7.04 -14.91 -0.56
C TYR A 118 6.41 -14.55 0.78
N PHE A 119 5.78 -13.37 0.81
CA PHE A 119 4.93 -12.91 1.90
C PHE A 119 3.53 -12.62 1.36
N ILE A 120 2.53 -13.31 1.91
CA ILE A 120 1.16 -13.30 1.42
C ILE A 120 0.24 -12.87 2.56
N LYS A 121 -0.64 -11.91 2.32
CA LYS A 121 -1.66 -11.45 3.28
C LYS A 121 -3.00 -12.06 2.89
N VAL A 122 -3.55 -12.84 3.80
CA VAL A 122 -4.82 -13.53 3.62
C VAL A 122 -5.83 -13.01 4.64
N ILE A 123 -7.09 -12.84 4.22
CA ILE A 123 -8.22 -12.55 5.11
C ILE A 123 -9.27 -13.65 5.01
N GLU A 124 -9.90 -14.00 6.14
CA GLU A 124 -10.96 -15.01 6.18
C GLU A 124 -11.92 -14.79 7.37
N SER A 125 -13.07 -15.49 7.42
CA SER A 125 -14.02 -15.37 8.52
C SER A 125 -13.54 -15.98 9.82
N ASP A 126 -12.85 -17.13 9.74
CA ASP A 126 -12.39 -17.89 10.90
C ASP A 126 -11.12 -18.69 10.59
N LEU A 127 -10.48 -19.20 11.64
CA LEU A 127 -9.21 -19.91 11.56
C LEU A 127 -9.32 -21.28 10.86
N GLN A 128 -10.45 -21.97 11.02
CA GLN A 128 -10.63 -23.30 10.44
C GLN A 128 -10.65 -23.18 8.91
N ARG A 129 -11.46 -22.26 8.39
CA ARG A 129 -11.53 -21.98 6.94
C ARG A 129 -10.22 -21.50 6.38
N LEU A 130 -9.53 -20.60 7.08
CA LEU A 130 -8.19 -20.16 6.65
C LEU A 130 -7.26 -21.37 6.47
N ARG A 131 -7.26 -22.31 7.42
CA ARG A 131 -6.42 -23.51 7.38
C ARG A 131 -6.82 -24.44 6.23
N GLU A 132 -8.08 -24.86 6.20
CA GLU A 132 -8.57 -25.89 5.29
C GLU A 132 -8.68 -25.42 3.85
N GLU A 133 -9.14 -24.18 3.65
CA GLU A 133 -9.49 -23.69 2.32
C GLU A 133 -8.38 -22.85 1.68
N VAL A 134 -7.39 -22.36 2.44
CA VAL A 134 -6.28 -21.57 1.89
C VAL A 134 -4.94 -22.22 2.17
N LEU A 135 -4.58 -22.44 3.44
CA LEU A 135 -3.22 -22.90 3.80
C LEU A 135 -2.93 -24.31 3.27
N MET A 136 -3.86 -25.25 3.38
CA MET A 136 -3.69 -26.62 2.85
C MET A 136 -3.53 -26.65 1.32
N GLN A 137 -4.08 -25.67 0.59
CA GLN A 137 -3.87 -25.56 -0.86
C GLN A 137 -2.46 -25.05 -1.22
N LEU A 138 -1.84 -24.27 -0.33
CA LEU A 138 -0.48 -23.78 -0.48
C LEU A 138 0.58 -24.84 -0.13
N GLU A 139 0.31 -25.72 0.82
CA GLU A 139 1.24 -26.78 1.27
C GLU A 139 1.86 -27.61 0.11
N PRO A 140 1.11 -28.15 -0.88
CA PRO A 140 1.68 -28.96 -1.95
C PRO A 140 2.43 -28.17 -3.04
N ILE A 141 2.34 -26.84 -3.03
CA ILE A 141 2.94 -25.96 -4.05
C ILE A 141 3.98 -25.00 -3.48
N THR A 142 4.31 -25.15 -2.20
CA THR A 142 5.30 -24.34 -1.46
C THR A 142 6.18 -25.23 -0.60
N SER A 143 7.26 -24.65 -0.07
CA SER A 143 8.05 -25.23 1.01
C SER A 143 8.19 -24.23 2.15
N LYS A 144 8.49 -24.72 3.36
CA LYS A 144 8.65 -23.93 4.59
C LYS A 144 7.50 -22.92 4.85
N LEU A 145 6.28 -23.36 4.58
CA LEU A 145 5.08 -22.58 4.82
C LEU A 145 4.98 -22.20 6.30
N THR A 146 4.84 -20.89 6.57
CA THR A 146 4.63 -20.34 7.92
C THR A 146 3.39 -19.45 7.89
N SER A 147 2.67 -19.36 8.99
CA SER A 147 1.54 -18.44 9.12
C SER A 147 1.58 -17.71 10.46
N SER A 148 1.26 -16.42 10.44
CA SER A 148 1.18 -15.54 11.59
C SER A 148 -0.15 -14.81 11.57
N ILE A 149 -1.03 -15.17 12.51
CA ILE A 149 -2.35 -14.54 12.64
C ILE A 149 -2.20 -13.19 13.32
N ILE A 150 -2.84 -12.17 12.77
CA ILE A 150 -2.83 -10.82 13.36
C ILE A 150 -3.78 -10.83 14.56
N SER A 151 -3.21 -10.82 15.77
CA SER A 151 -3.98 -10.79 17.03
C SER A 151 -4.50 -9.41 17.38
N SER A 152 -3.70 -8.37 17.13
CA SER A 152 -4.05 -6.98 17.39
C SER A 152 -3.27 -6.05 16.49
N GLN A 153 -3.94 -5.00 15.99
CA GLN A 153 -3.27 -3.92 15.28
C GLN A 153 -2.74 -2.90 16.29
N VAL A 154 -1.41 -2.76 16.36
CA VAL A 154 -0.75 -1.78 17.26
C VAL A 154 -0.81 -0.37 16.68
N LYS A 155 -0.72 -0.22 15.35
CA LYS A 155 -0.78 1.05 14.64
C LYS A 155 -1.58 0.92 13.35
N GLN A 156 -2.49 1.86 13.10
CA GLN A 156 -3.20 1.99 11.82
C GLN A 156 -2.32 2.65 10.75
N GLU A 157 -2.72 2.51 9.49
CA GLU A 157 -2.12 3.28 8.39
C GLU A 157 -2.20 4.79 8.70
N ASP A 158 -1.09 5.49 8.49
CA ASP A 158 -0.87 6.85 9.01
C ASP A 158 -0.05 7.68 8.01
N ASP A 159 -0.62 7.79 6.81
CA ASP A 159 -0.03 8.53 5.70
C ASP A 159 0.16 10.00 6.05
N VAL A 160 -0.76 10.56 6.84
CA VAL A 160 -0.69 11.96 7.30
C VAL A 160 0.60 12.22 8.06
N SER A 161 0.99 11.34 9.00
CA SER A 161 2.24 11.55 9.76
C SER A 161 3.48 11.38 8.89
N LEU A 162 3.46 10.44 7.94
CA LEU A 162 4.55 10.28 6.98
C LEU A 162 4.69 11.53 6.09
N LEU A 163 3.59 12.04 5.54
CA LEU A 163 3.58 13.23 4.69
C LEU A 163 4.08 14.47 5.45
N ARG A 164 3.66 14.64 6.72
CA ARG A 164 4.18 15.71 7.58
C ARG A 164 5.68 15.58 7.81
N PHE A 165 6.16 14.38 8.09
CA PHE A 165 7.58 14.10 8.25
C PHE A 165 8.35 14.45 6.97
N LEU A 166 7.87 14.02 5.80
CA LEU A 166 8.49 14.33 4.51
C LEU A 166 8.52 15.83 4.22
N ARG A 167 7.41 16.54 4.46
CA ARG A 167 7.33 17.98 4.26
C ARG A 167 8.32 18.74 5.14
N GLN A 168 8.41 18.39 6.42
CA GLN A 168 9.40 18.95 7.33
C GLN A 168 10.81 18.65 6.84
N ARG A 169 11.11 17.40 6.47
CA ARG A 169 12.44 16.99 6.03
C ARG A 169 12.88 17.67 4.73
N TRP A 170 12.00 17.78 3.74
CA TRP A 170 12.34 18.29 2.41
C TRP A 170 12.32 19.83 2.33
N PHE A 171 11.49 20.51 3.14
CA PHE A 171 11.29 21.96 3.03
C PHE A 171 11.70 22.79 4.26
N ALA A 172 12.24 22.18 5.33
CA ALA A 172 12.71 22.89 6.54
C ALA A 172 13.70 24.05 6.27
N HIS A 173 14.47 24.01 5.18
CA HIS A 173 15.55 24.96 4.91
C HIS A 173 15.10 26.29 4.28
N LYS A 174 13.83 26.47 3.91
CA LYS A 174 13.35 27.73 3.32
C LYS A 174 13.10 28.86 4.34
N LYS A 175 13.03 28.56 5.64
CA LYS A 175 12.76 29.56 6.69
C LYS A 175 13.99 30.30 7.24
N SER A 176 15.21 29.84 6.96
CA SER A 176 16.45 30.45 7.49
C SER A 176 16.99 31.61 6.64
N LYS A 177 16.68 31.66 5.33
CA LYS A 177 17.27 32.65 4.40
C LYS A 177 16.53 34.00 4.29
N ASN A 178 15.38 34.19 4.94
CA ASN A 178 14.60 35.45 4.90
C ASN A 178 14.71 36.27 6.21
N ARG A 179 15.78 36.06 6.99
CA ARG A 179 16.02 36.76 8.27
C ARG A 179 17.36 37.52 8.34
N THR A 180 17.98 37.79 7.20
CA THR A 180 19.14 38.69 7.05
C THR A 180 18.82 39.79 6.08
#